data_AF-A0A132NF22-F1
#
_entry.id   AF-A0A132NF22-F1
#
_cell.length_a   1.000
_cell.length_b   1.000
_cell.length_c   1.000
_cell.angle_alpha   90.00
_cell.angle_beta   90.00
_cell.angle_gamma   90.00
#
_symmetry.space_group_name_H-M   'P 1'
#
loop_
_entity.id
_entity.type
_entity.pdbx_description
1 polymer ?
#
loop_
_entity_poly.entity_id
_entity_poly.type
_entity_poly.pdbx_seq_one_letter_code
_entity_poly.pdbx_strand_id
1 'polypeptide(L)'
;MLAALEAVRDGNFRKRLAVTGDGLYAEIAMVFNEMVERNQHLANELARVRRLVGRDGRLTERLNPGPCEGAWGAMIENANALVDDLVRPTAEVGRVLGAVAQGDLSQKMDLRIDDRPLRGEFLRMGRTVNGMVDQLSLFTSEVTRVAREVGTEGRLGGQARV
;
A
#
# COMPACT_ATOMS: atom_id res chain seq x y z
N MET A 1 3.00 8.58 -41.17
CA MET A 1 1.90 8.06 -40.33
C MET A 1 2.21 6.66 -39.79
N LEU A 2 2.41 5.65 -40.65
CA LEU A 2 2.69 4.27 -40.23
C LEU A 2 3.82 4.15 -39.19
N ALA A 3 4.97 4.78 -39.44
CA ALA A 3 6.09 4.74 -38.51
C ALA A 3 5.78 5.30 -37.10
N ALA A 4 4.86 6.27 -36.98
CA ALA A 4 4.45 6.80 -35.68
C ALA A 4 3.50 5.82 -34.96
N LEU A 5 2.60 5.18 -35.71
CA LEU A 5 1.72 4.13 -35.20
C LEU A 5 2.52 2.92 -34.72
N GLU A 6 3.50 2.47 -35.51
CA GLU A 6 4.43 1.38 -35.15
C GLU A 6 5.22 1.74 -33.89
N ALA A 7 5.75 2.96 -33.82
CA ALA A 7 6.46 3.41 -32.63
C ALA A 7 5.58 3.38 -31.37
N VAL A 8 4.32 3.84 -31.46
CA VAL A 8 3.39 3.84 -30.32
C VAL A 8 2.94 2.43 -29.96
N ARG A 9 2.69 1.56 -30.95
CA ARG A 9 2.43 0.13 -30.75
C ARG A 9 3.57 -0.52 -29.95
N ASP A 10 4.80 -0.15 -30.25
CA ASP A 10 6.00 -0.70 -29.62
C ASP A 10 6.37 0.06 -28.31
N GLY A 11 5.47 0.92 -27.81
CA GLY A 11 5.59 1.59 -26.51
C GLY A 11 6.38 2.91 -26.52
N ASN A 12 6.80 3.42 -27.68
CA ASN A 12 7.46 4.71 -27.80
C ASN A 12 6.43 5.85 -27.93
N PHE A 13 5.91 6.30 -26.79
CA PHE A 13 4.94 7.41 -26.71
C PHE A 13 5.56 8.80 -26.86
N ARG A 14 6.80 8.92 -27.36
CA ARG A 14 7.41 10.21 -27.71
C ARG A 14 7.21 10.61 -29.17
N LYS A 15 6.83 9.67 -30.03
CA LYS A 15 6.54 9.97 -31.45
C LYS A 15 5.20 10.67 -31.59
N ARG A 16 5.13 11.63 -32.49
CA ARG A 16 3.92 12.41 -32.83
C ARG A 16 3.73 12.44 -34.34
N LEU A 17 2.49 12.53 -34.78
CA LEU A 17 2.16 12.86 -36.16
C LEU A 17 2.30 14.36 -36.37
N ALA A 18 2.83 14.77 -37.52
CA ALA A 18 2.81 16.17 -37.93
C ALA A 18 1.36 16.57 -38.24
N VAL A 19 0.91 17.69 -37.66
CA VAL A 19 -0.38 18.29 -37.96
C VAL A 19 -0.13 19.34 -39.05
N THR A 20 -0.36 18.96 -40.31
CA THR A 20 -0.11 19.83 -41.47
C THR A 20 -1.32 19.90 -42.38
N GLY A 21 -1.67 21.11 -42.82
CA GLY A 21 -2.82 21.37 -43.68
C GLY A 21 -4.16 21.30 -42.93
N ASP A 22 -5.25 21.33 -43.69
CA ASP A 22 -6.62 21.23 -43.19
C ASP A 22 -7.29 19.91 -43.63
N GLY A 23 -8.35 19.53 -42.92
CA GLY A 23 -9.18 18.35 -43.23
C GLY A 23 -8.88 17.12 -42.37
N LEU A 24 -9.48 15.98 -42.75
CA LEU A 24 -9.53 14.75 -41.94
C LEU A 24 -8.15 14.25 -41.47
N TYR A 25 -7.09 14.44 -42.27
CA TYR A 25 -5.75 14.00 -41.86
C TYR A 25 -5.21 14.79 -40.66
N ALA A 26 -5.43 16.11 -40.64
CA ALA A 26 -5.01 16.96 -39.53
C ALA A 26 -5.78 16.62 -38.25
N GLU A 27 -7.09 16.38 -38.37
CA GLU A 27 -7.96 15.95 -37.27
C GLU A 27 -7.51 14.59 -36.70
N ILE A 28 -7.26 13.59 -37.55
CA ILE A 28 -6.74 12.28 -37.13
C ILE A 28 -5.39 12.44 -36.45
N ALA A 29 -4.50 13.28 -36.99
CA ALA A 29 -3.18 13.51 -36.40
C ALA A 29 -3.28 14.14 -35.00
N MET A 30 -4.21 15.07 -34.79
CA MET A 30 -4.49 15.65 -33.47
C MET A 30 -5.01 14.61 -32.48
N VAL A 31 -6.08 13.88 -32.82
CA VAL A 31 -6.67 12.86 -31.94
C VAL A 31 -5.66 11.76 -31.61
N PHE A 32 -4.87 11.33 -32.59
CA PHE A 32 -3.77 10.39 -32.36
C PHE A 32 -2.76 10.96 -31.36
N ASN A 33 -2.29 12.19 -31.56
CA ASN A 33 -1.31 12.80 -30.67
C ASN A 33 -1.83 12.94 -29.24
N GLU A 34 -3.11 13.28 -29.04
CA GLU A 34 -3.76 13.30 -27.73
C GLU A 34 -3.81 11.91 -27.08
N MET A 35 -4.13 10.86 -27.84
CA MET A 35 -4.08 9.49 -27.33
C MET A 35 -2.66 9.08 -26.92
N VAL A 36 -1.66 9.47 -27.70
CA VAL A 36 -0.25 9.21 -27.35
C VAL A 36 0.16 9.97 -26.10
N GLU A 37 -0.32 11.21 -25.91
CA GLU A 37 -0.08 11.99 -24.71
C GLU A 37 -0.68 11.32 -23.46
N ARG A 38 -1.92 10.84 -23.53
CA ARG A 38 -2.56 10.08 -22.45
C ARG A 38 -1.76 8.82 -22.08
N ASN A 39 -1.30 8.07 -23.07
CA ASN A 39 -0.45 6.89 -22.84
C ASN A 39 0.91 7.25 -22.21
N GLN A 40 1.56 8.31 -22.70
CA GLN A 40 2.82 8.79 -22.13
C GLN A 40 2.66 9.24 -20.68
N HIS A 41 1.56 9.93 -20.36
CA HIS A 41 1.22 10.36 -19.01
C HIS A 41 1.04 9.16 -18.08
N LEU A 42 0.21 8.20 -18.46
CA LEU A 42 -0.03 6.99 -17.65
C LEU A 42 1.26 6.20 -17.41
N ALA A 43 2.10 6.03 -18.45
CA ALA A 43 3.39 5.36 -18.31
C ALA A 43 4.33 6.08 -17.32
N ASN A 44 4.36 7.42 -17.37
CA ASN A 44 5.16 8.22 -16.44
C ASN A 44 4.64 8.13 -15.00
N GLU A 45 3.32 8.20 -14.80
CA GLU A 45 2.69 8.09 -13.49
C GLU A 45 2.89 6.70 -12.87
N LEU A 46 2.77 5.63 -13.66
CA LEU A 46 3.09 4.27 -13.21
C LEU A 46 4.56 4.16 -12.76
N ALA A 47 5.49 4.72 -13.54
CA ALA A 47 6.90 4.73 -13.17
C ALA A 47 7.16 5.57 -11.89
N ARG A 48 6.45 6.69 -11.71
CA ARG A 48 6.53 7.53 -10.52
C ARG A 48 6.03 6.79 -9.29
N VAL A 49 4.79 6.29 -9.32
CA VAL A 49 4.16 5.59 -8.18
C VAL A 49 4.95 4.34 -7.82
N ARG A 50 5.39 3.54 -8.81
CA ARG A 50 6.27 2.38 -8.56
C ARG A 50 7.51 2.76 -7.77
N ARG A 51 8.15 3.88 -8.08
CA ARG A 51 9.33 4.36 -7.37
C ARG A 51 8.96 4.81 -5.95
N LEU A 52 7.98 5.70 -5.81
CA LEU A 52 7.66 6.27 -4.50
C LEU A 52 7.07 5.23 -3.54
N VAL A 53 6.16 4.37 -4.00
CA VAL A 53 5.56 3.31 -3.17
C VAL A 53 6.56 2.15 -2.99
N GLY A 54 7.12 1.66 -4.10
CA GLY A 54 7.89 0.41 -4.09
C GLY A 54 9.33 0.55 -3.62
N ARG A 55 9.97 1.72 -3.78
CA ARG A 55 11.34 1.95 -3.28
C ARG A 55 11.36 2.83 -2.04
N ASP A 56 10.55 3.89 -2.03
CA ASP A 56 10.62 4.89 -0.96
C ASP A 56 9.60 4.63 0.16
N GLY A 57 8.75 3.60 0.03
CA GLY A 57 7.76 3.22 1.04
C GLY A 57 6.63 4.23 1.24
N ARG A 58 6.44 5.18 0.31
CA ARG A 58 5.40 6.21 0.41
C ARG A 58 4.05 5.66 -0.02
N LEU A 59 3.42 4.89 0.87
CA LEU A 59 2.18 4.15 0.60
C LEU A 59 0.94 5.03 0.34
N THR A 60 1.02 6.34 0.50
CA THR A 60 -0.07 7.29 0.21
C THR A 60 -0.06 7.79 -1.24
N GLU A 61 0.99 7.49 -2.00
CA GLU A 61 1.11 7.95 -3.38
C GLU A 61 0.18 7.19 -4.32
N ARG A 62 -0.54 7.92 -5.16
CA ARG A 62 -1.53 7.39 -6.11
C ARG A 62 -1.23 7.91 -7.52
N LEU A 63 -1.73 7.19 -8.52
CA LEU A 63 -1.67 7.62 -9.92
C LEU A 63 -2.56 8.86 -10.11
N ASN A 64 -2.03 9.88 -10.79
CA ASN A 64 -2.81 11.03 -11.21
C ASN A 64 -3.48 10.72 -12.57
N PRO A 65 -4.82 10.84 -12.69
CA PRO A 65 -5.51 10.59 -13.96
C PRO A 65 -5.15 11.58 -15.07
N GLY A 66 -4.70 12.79 -14.74
CA GLY A 66 -4.43 13.83 -15.73
C GLY A 66 -5.68 14.12 -16.59
N PRO A 67 -5.55 14.19 -17.93
CA PRO A 67 -6.69 14.45 -18.84
C PRO A 67 -7.45 13.17 -19.24
N CYS A 68 -7.24 12.05 -18.54
CA CYS A 68 -7.93 10.79 -18.85
C CYS A 68 -9.32 10.76 -18.25
N GLU A 69 -10.33 10.55 -19.10
CA GLU A 69 -11.73 10.43 -18.71
C GLU A 69 -12.33 9.09 -19.20
N GLY A 70 -13.58 8.83 -18.83
CA GLY A 70 -14.30 7.61 -19.21
C GLY A 70 -13.56 6.35 -18.75
N ALA A 71 -13.45 5.36 -19.65
CA ALA A 71 -12.79 4.09 -19.33
C ALA A 71 -11.32 4.26 -18.91
N TRP A 72 -10.61 5.27 -19.43
CA TRP A 72 -9.22 5.56 -19.05
C TRP A 72 -9.13 6.05 -17.60
N GLY A 73 -9.98 7.00 -17.22
CA GLY A 73 -10.07 7.47 -15.84
C GLY A 73 -10.45 6.34 -14.89
N ALA A 74 -11.48 5.56 -15.23
CA ALA A 74 -11.93 4.42 -14.42
C ALA A 74 -10.84 3.35 -14.21
N MET A 75 -9.98 3.09 -15.20
CA MET A 75 -8.83 2.18 -15.02
C MET A 75 -7.84 2.70 -13.98
N ILE A 76 -7.59 4.01 -13.97
CA ILE A 76 -6.68 4.66 -13.01
C ILE A 76 -7.29 4.64 -11.61
N GLU A 77 -8.59 4.92 -11.50
CA GLU A 77 -9.34 4.82 -10.24
C GLU A 77 -9.32 3.39 -9.68
N ASN A 78 -9.57 2.38 -10.52
CA ASN A 78 -9.51 0.98 -10.12
C ASN A 78 -8.10 0.57 -9.65
N ALA A 79 -7.05 1.03 -10.33
CA ALA A 79 -5.68 0.77 -9.91
C ALA A 79 -5.36 1.43 -8.57
N ASN A 80 -5.81 2.67 -8.35
CA ASN A 80 -5.65 3.37 -7.07
C ASN A 80 -6.42 2.68 -5.94
N ALA A 81 -7.67 2.25 -6.20
CA ALA A 81 -8.48 1.51 -5.25
C ALA A 81 -7.81 0.18 -4.86
N LEU A 82 -7.23 -0.54 -5.82
CA LEU A 82 -6.46 -1.76 -5.52
C LEU A 82 -5.27 -1.46 -4.60
N VAL A 83 -4.55 -0.36 -4.82
CA VAL A 83 -3.47 0.06 -3.91
C VAL A 83 -4.02 0.39 -2.53
N ASP A 84 -5.15 1.09 -2.42
CA ASP A 84 -5.80 1.37 -1.12
C ASP A 84 -6.17 0.08 -0.37
N ASP A 85 -6.76 -0.89 -1.07
CA ASP A 85 -7.15 -2.18 -0.51
C ASP A 85 -5.95 -2.99 0.01
N LEU A 86 -4.77 -2.82 -0.59
CA LEU A 86 -3.52 -3.43 -0.12
C LEU A 86 -2.88 -2.64 1.03
N VAL A 87 -2.90 -1.31 0.98
CA VAL A 87 -2.21 -0.45 1.94
C VAL A 87 -2.93 -0.40 3.29
N ARG A 88 -4.27 -0.36 3.30
CA ARG A 88 -5.05 -0.22 4.54
C ARG A 88 -4.73 -1.31 5.58
N PRO A 89 -4.80 -2.63 5.26
CA PRO A 89 -4.46 -3.66 6.24
C PRO A 89 -2.99 -3.60 6.68
N THR A 90 -2.07 -3.32 5.76
CA THR A 90 -0.64 -3.20 6.08
C THR A 90 -0.34 -2.05 7.03
N ALA A 91 -0.99 -0.89 6.82
CA ALA A 91 -0.87 0.25 7.72
C ALA A 91 -1.42 -0.07 9.12
N GLU A 92 -2.56 -0.78 9.21
CA GLU A 92 -3.11 -1.21 10.49
C GLU A 92 -2.20 -2.17 11.25
N VAL A 93 -1.55 -3.11 10.56
CA VAL A 93 -0.51 -3.95 11.18
C VAL A 93 0.62 -3.09 11.74
N GLY A 94 1.12 -2.12 10.96
CA GLY A 94 2.16 -1.19 11.41
C GLY A 94 1.74 -0.41 12.66
N ARG A 95 0.48 0.07 12.72
CA ARG A 95 -0.08 0.77 13.88
C ARG A 95 -0.08 -0.11 15.13
N VAL A 96 -0.57 -1.35 15.02
CA VAL A 96 -0.62 -2.29 16.16
C VAL A 96 0.78 -2.66 16.62
N LEU A 97 1.71 -2.95 15.70
CA LEU A 97 3.11 -3.22 16.05
C LEU A 97 3.77 -2.02 16.74
N GLY A 98 3.48 -0.80 16.29
CA GLY A 98 3.94 0.44 16.92
C GLY A 98 3.42 0.59 18.36
N ALA A 99 2.15 0.26 18.60
CA ALA A 99 1.56 0.28 19.95
C ALA A 99 2.22 -0.76 20.87
N VAL A 100 2.40 -1.99 20.38
CA VAL A 100 3.11 -3.06 21.11
C VAL A 100 4.53 -2.64 21.47
N ALA A 101 5.26 -1.99 20.56
CA ALA A 101 6.61 -1.50 20.81
C ALA A 101 6.65 -0.40 21.89
N GLN A 102 5.55 0.33 22.10
CA GLN A 102 5.39 1.31 23.17
C GLN A 102 4.84 0.68 24.47
N GLY A 103 4.61 -0.64 24.50
CA GLY A 103 4.07 -1.37 25.64
C GLY A 103 2.54 -1.37 25.73
N ASP A 104 1.84 -0.79 24.76
CA ASP A 104 0.38 -0.84 24.70
C ASP A 104 -0.10 -2.13 24.02
N LEU A 105 -0.40 -3.14 24.85
CA LEU A 105 -0.93 -4.44 24.43
C LEU A 105 -2.46 -4.47 24.34
N SER A 106 -3.14 -3.34 24.54
CA SER A 106 -4.60 -3.24 24.38
C SER A 106 -5.02 -3.08 22.91
N GLN A 107 -4.12 -2.61 22.06
CA GLN A 107 -4.39 -2.37 20.65
C GLN A 107 -4.44 -3.67 19.86
N LYS A 108 -5.53 -3.85 19.10
CA LYS A 108 -5.71 -4.96 18.19
C LYS A 108 -5.99 -4.46 16.77
N MET A 109 -5.75 -5.33 15.81
CA MET A 109 -6.14 -5.13 14.42
C MET A 109 -7.65 -5.36 14.29
N ASP A 110 -8.35 -4.41 13.66
CA ASP A 110 -9.73 -4.61 13.25
C ASP A 110 -9.79 -5.66 12.14
N LEU A 111 -10.69 -6.63 12.29
CA LEU A 111 -10.92 -7.68 11.29
C LEU A 111 -12.03 -7.31 10.30
N ARG A 112 -12.39 -6.02 10.23
CA ARG A 112 -13.36 -5.45 9.31
C ARG A 112 -12.78 -4.20 8.63
N ILE A 113 -13.16 -3.99 7.37
CA ILE A 113 -12.92 -2.74 6.62
C ILE A 113 -14.22 -2.38 5.91
N ASP A 114 -14.70 -1.15 6.07
CA ASP A 114 -15.93 -0.64 5.46
C ASP A 114 -17.13 -1.60 5.66
N ASP A 115 -17.30 -2.06 6.90
CA ASP A 115 -18.32 -3.03 7.32
C ASP A 115 -18.26 -4.43 6.68
N ARG A 116 -17.15 -4.75 6.02
CA ARG A 116 -16.92 -6.08 5.47
C ARG A 116 -15.86 -6.80 6.28
N PRO A 117 -16.05 -8.08 6.63
CA PRO A 117 -14.99 -8.84 7.28
C PRO A 117 -13.80 -8.98 6.33
N LEU A 118 -12.60 -8.86 6.88
CA LEU A 118 -11.38 -9.25 6.19
C LEU A 118 -11.49 -10.72 5.75
N ARG A 119 -10.89 -11.04 4.60
CA ARG A 119 -10.89 -12.40 4.03
C ARG A 119 -9.49 -12.76 3.55
N GLY A 120 -9.29 -14.05 3.28
CA GLY A 120 -8.05 -14.55 2.69
C GLY A 120 -6.82 -14.21 3.53
N GLU A 121 -5.78 -13.70 2.87
CA GLU A 121 -4.50 -13.35 3.51
C GLU A 121 -4.63 -12.24 4.55
N PHE A 122 -5.48 -11.23 4.32
CA PHE A 122 -5.63 -10.14 5.29
C PHE A 122 -6.26 -10.61 6.60
N LEU A 123 -7.22 -11.54 6.54
CA LEU A 123 -7.79 -12.14 7.74
C LEU A 123 -6.76 -13.00 8.49
N ARG A 124 -5.95 -13.78 7.76
CA ARG A 124 -4.86 -14.56 8.36
C ARG A 124 -3.87 -13.66 9.07
N MET A 125 -3.42 -12.62 8.39
CA MET A 125 -2.50 -11.61 8.93
C MET A 125 -3.05 -10.97 10.20
N GLY A 126 -4.30 -10.49 10.19
CA GLY A 126 -4.89 -9.86 11.37
C GLY A 126 -5.08 -10.81 12.55
N ARG A 127 -5.43 -12.08 12.30
CA ARG A 127 -5.48 -13.09 13.37
C ARG A 127 -4.11 -13.41 13.94
N THR A 128 -3.09 -13.50 13.10
CA THR A 128 -1.70 -13.72 13.55
C THR A 128 -1.22 -12.56 14.42
N VAL A 129 -1.44 -11.31 13.99
CA VAL A 129 -1.06 -10.12 14.77
C VAL A 129 -1.81 -10.09 16.10
N ASN A 130 -3.13 -10.28 16.10
CA ASN A 130 -3.91 -10.29 17.33
C ASN A 130 -3.49 -11.41 18.29
N GLY A 131 -3.20 -12.60 17.77
CA GLY A 131 -2.69 -13.71 18.58
C GLY A 131 -1.32 -13.43 19.20
N MET A 132 -0.43 -12.73 18.49
CA MET A 132 0.83 -12.26 19.03
C MET A 132 0.61 -11.27 20.19
N VAL A 133 -0.30 -10.29 20.02
CA VAL A 133 -0.63 -9.32 21.09
C VAL A 133 -1.15 -10.05 22.33
N ASP A 134 -2.06 -11.01 22.14
CA ASP A 134 -2.61 -11.81 23.24
C ASP A 134 -1.53 -12.58 23.99
N GLN A 135 -0.61 -13.24 23.27
CA GLN A 135 0.47 -13.99 23.87
C GLN A 135 1.42 -13.09 24.68
N LEU A 136 1.74 -11.90 24.17
CA LEU A 136 2.57 -10.91 24.87
C LEU A 136 1.88 -10.38 26.12
N SER A 137 0.55 -10.17 26.06
CA SER A 137 -0.22 -9.70 27.22
C SER A 137 -0.20 -10.74 28.35
N LEU A 138 -0.38 -12.02 28.01
CA LEU A 138 -0.29 -13.12 28.98
C LEU A 138 1.11 -13.22 29.60
N PHE A 139 2.15 -13.12 28.77
CA PHE A 139 3.53 -13.15 29.25
C PHE A 139 3.81 -11.99 30.23
N THR A 140 3.36 -10.79 29.89
CA THR A 140 3.53 -9.60 30.73
C THR A 140 2.82 -9.74 32.08
N SER A 141 1.61 -10.31 32.10
CA SER A 141 0.91 -10.59 33.35
C SER A 141 1.64 -11.62 34.22
N GLU A 142 2.19 -12.67 33.60
CA GLU A 142 2.94 -13.72 34.32
C GLU A 142 4.25 -13.18 34.88
N VAL A 143 5.01 -12.39 34.12
CA VAL A 143 6.23 -11.75 34.62
C VAL A 143 5.90 -10.82 35.79
N THR A 144 4.82 -10.05 35.70
CA THR A 144 4.39 -9.17 36.80
C THR A 144 3.98 -9.96 38.04
N ARG A 145 3.32 -11.11 37.87
CA ARG A 145 2.96 -12.03 38.95
C ARG A 145 4.21 -12.60 39.63
N VAL A 146 5.12 -13.17 38.84
CA VAL A 146 6.39 -13.76 39.35
C VAL A 146 7.25 -12.69 40.03
N ALA A 147 7.36 -11.49 39.46
CA ALA A 147 8.10 -10.39 40.08
C ALA A 147 7.49 -9.96 41.42
N ARG A 148 6.16 -9.96 41.55
CA ARG A 148 5.48 -9.73 42.82
C ARG A 148 5.77 -10.85 43.81
N GLU A 149 5.60 -12.11 43.44
CA GLU A 149 5.86 -13.26 44.30
C GLU A 149 7.30 -13.25 44.83
N VAL A 150 8.29 -13.12 43.94
CA VAL A 150 9.72 -13.03 44.30
C VAL A 150 10.02 -11.79 45.16
N GLY A 151 9.41 -10.64 44.84
CA GLY A 151 9.57 -9.39 45.57
C GLY A 151 8.92 -9.40 46.96
N THR A 152 7.79 -10.08 47.12
CA THR A 152 7.11 -10.25 48.41
C THR A 152 7.72 -11.36 49.25
N GLU A 153 8.33 -12.37 48.63
CA GLU A 153 8.89 -13.53 49.34
C GLU A 153 10.37 -13.41 49.72
N GLY A 154 11.14 -12.45 49.19
CA GLY A 154 12.39 -11.96 49.80
C GLY A 154 13.41 -13.01 50.27
N ARG A 155 13.37 -14.23 49.72
CA ARG A 155 14.24 -15.35 50.09
C ARG A 155 14.85 -15.86 48.82
N LEU A 156 16.12 -15.53 48.60
CA LEU A 156 17.15 -16.36 47.96
C LEU A 156 18.46 -15.53 47.73
N GLY A 157 18.84 -14.67 48.69
CA GLY A 157 20.11 -13.92 48.62
C GLY A 157 20.98 -13.98 49.88
N GLY A 158 20.45 -14.36 51.04
CA GLY A 158 21.17 -14.31 52.31
C GLY A 158 21.23 -15.65 53.02
N GLN A 159 22.35 -16.34 52.86
CA GLN A 159 22.88 -17.40 53.72
C GLN A 159 22.21 -18.78 53.69
N ALA A 160 22.82 -19.67 52.91
CA ALA A 160 22.93 -21.09 53.25
C ALA A 160 24.23 -21.70 52.69
N ARG A 161 25.35 -21.42 53.37
CA ARG A 161 26.44 -22.37 53.72
C ARG A 161 27.61 -21.62 54.37
N VAL A 162 27.72 -21.71 55.70
CA VAL A 162 28.90 -22.20 56.45
C VAL A 162 28.37 -22.87 57.71
#